data_AF-A0A954REJ7-F1
#
_entry.id   AF-A0A954REJ7-F1
#
_cell.length_a   1.000
_cell.length_b   1.000
_cell.length_c   1.000
_cell.angle_alpha   90.00
_cell.angle_beta   90.00
_cell.angle_gamma   90.00
#
_symmetry.space_group_name_H-M   'P 1'
#
loop_
_entity.id
_entity.type
_entity.pdbx_description
1 polymer ?
#
loop_
_entity_poly.entity_id
_entity_poly.type
_entity_poly.pdbx_seq_one_letter_code
_entity_poly.pdbx_strand_id
1 'polypeptide(L)' 'MHAAQPPPFNSFAGVVLCGGKSRRMGESKATLPFGDELMVQRVVRLLSEVVSPIVVVAAEGQTLPELPAGTLLA' A
#
# COMPACT_ATOMS: atom_id res chain seq x y z
N MET A 1 -27.80 17.70 -4.55
CA MET A 1 -26.34 17.48 -4.46
C MET A 1 -26.04 17.02 -3.04
N HIS A 2 -26.02 15.71 -2.80
CA HIS A 2 -25.74 15.16 -1.47
C HIS A 2 -24.22 14.97 -1.40
N ALA A 3 -23.54 15.70 -0.51
CA ALA A 3 -22.14 15.43 -0.23
C ALA A 3 -22.04 13.99 0.31
N ALA A 4 -21.22 13.15 -0.33
CA ALA A 4 -20.90 11.83 0.19
C ALA A 4 -20.38 12.03 1.63
N GLN A 5 -21.10 11.49 2.60
CA GLN A 5 -20.60 11.46 3.98
C GLN A 5 -19.26 10.73 3.97
N PRO A 6 -18.21 11.26 4.63
CA PRO A 6 -16.97 10.51 4.76
C PRO A 6 -17.32 9.15 5.39
N PRO A 7 -16.79 8.03 4.88
CA PRO A 7 -17.07 6.73 5.45
C PRO A 7 -16.77 6.77 6.96
N PRO A 8 -17.57 6.07 7.80
CA PRO A 8 -17.30 6.00 9.24
C PRO A 8 -15.83 5.63 9.43
N PHE A 9 -15.14 6.27 10.37
CA PHE A 9 -13.72 6.01 10.68
C PHE A 9 -13.49 4.50 10.65
N ASN A 10 -12.75 3.99 9.66
CA ASN A 10 -12.56 2.56 9.52
C ASN A 10 -11.85 2.06 10.78
N SER A 11 -12.55 1.31 11.64
CA SER A 11 -12.04 0.82 12.92
C SER A 11 -10.91 -0.21 12.80
N PHE A 12 -10.43 -0.47 11.58
CA PHE A 12 -9.45 -1.48 11.25
C PHE A 12 -8.25 -0.86 10.56
N ALA A 13 -7.06 -1.20 11.05
CA ALA A 13 -5.81 -0.88 10.39
C ALA A 13 -5.50 -1.91 9.29
N GLY A 14 -4.92 -1.43 8.18
CA GLY A 14 -4.38 -2.27 7.11
C GLY A 14 -2.87 -2.45 7.25
N VAL A 15 -2.37 -3.65 6.94
CA VAL A 15 -0.92 -3.90 6.88
C VAL A 15 -0.57 -4.52 5.53
N VAL A 16 0.39 -3.91 4.83
CA VAL A 16 0.92 -4.40 3.55
C VAL A 16 2.36 -4.83 3.74
N LEU A 17 2.64 -6.13 3.57
CA LEU A 17 3.98 -6.68 3.76
C LEU A 17 4.76 -6.69 2.44
N CYS A 18 5.79 -5.84 2.33
CA CYS A 18 6.60 -5.66 1.13
C CYS A 18 8.02 -6.27 1.22
N GLY A 19 8.46 -6.73 2.40
CA GLY A 19 9.82 -7.20 2.68
C GLY A 19 10.25 -8.56 2.10
N GLY A 20 9.57 -9.06 1.07
CA GLY A 20 9.88 -10.37 0.49
C GLY A 20 11.08 -10.35 -0.47
N LYS A 21 12.02 -11.31 -0.32
CA LYS A 21 13.25 -11.43 -1.15
C LYS A 21 13.05 -11.64 -2.67
N SER A 22 11.83 -11.91 -3.12
CA SER A 22 11.46 -12.13 -4.52
C SER A 22 12.39 -13.05 -5.37
N ARG A 23 12.97 -14.09 -4.75
CA ARG A 23 14.02 -14.96 -5.33
C ARG A 23 13.71 -15.59 -6.70
N ARG A 24 12.45 -15.89 -6.99
CA ARG A 24 12.05 -16.52 -8.26
C ARG A 24 11.93 -15.51 -9.41
N MET A 25 11.50 -14.28 -9.11
CA MET A 25 11.28 -13.23 -10.11
C MET A 25 12.54 -12.38 -10.32
N GLY A 26 13.46 -12.35 -9.36
CA GLY A 26 14.67 -11.51 -9.39
C GLY A 26 14.40 -10.03 -9.08
N GLU A 27 13.16 -9.55 -9.24
CA GLU A 27 12.75 -8.18 -8.97
C GLU A 27 11.79 -8.08 -7.76
N SER A 28 11.90 -6.99 -6.99
CA SER A 28 11.00 -6.67 -5.88
C SER A 28 9.55 -6.64 -6.33
N LYS A 29 8.65 -7.40 -5.67
CA LYS A 29 7.22 -7.39 -6.02
C LYS A 29 6.57 -6.03 -5.82
N ALA A 30 7.07 -5.25 -4.87
CA ALA A 30 6.51 -3.94 -4.55
C ALA A 30 6.63 -2.96 -5.74
N THR A 31 7.69 -3.08 -6.54
CA THR A 31 7.99 -2.23 -7.68
C THR A 31 7.58 -2.83 -9.02
N LEU A 32 6.89 -3.97 -9.03
CA LEU A 32 6.40 -4.54 -10.28
C LEU A 32 5.35 -3.60 -10.89
N PRO A 33 5.48 -3.24 -12.18
CA PRO A 33 4.45 -2.49 -12.88
C PRO A 33 3.12 -3.25 -12.94
N PHE A 34 2.02 -2.55 -12.77
CA PHE A 34 0.66 -3.05 -12.87
C PHE A 34 -0.26 -1.99 -13.48
N GLY A 35 -0.40 -2.02 -14.81
CA GLY A 35 -1.04 -0.93 -15.55
C GLY A 35 -0.24 0.36 -15.35
N ASP A 36 -0.92 1.43 -14.95
CA ASP A 36 -0.33 2.75 -14.73
C ASP A 36 0.23 2.94 -13.30
N GLU A 37 0.24 1.88 -12.50
CA GLU A 37 0.66 1.91 -11.09
C GLU A 37 1.78 0.89 -10.83
N LEU A 38 2.51 1.05 -9.72
CA LEU A 38 3.29 -0.04 -9.15
C LEU A 38 2.40 -0.89 -8.24
N MET A 39 2.71 -2.18 -8.12
CA MET A 39 1.91 -3.15 -7.36
C MET A 39 1.61 -2.66 -5.93
N VAL A 40 2.60 -2.12 -5.22
CA VAL A 40 2.39 -1.60 -3.86
C VAL A 40 1.44 -0.40 -3.83
N GLN A 41 1.55 0.52 -4.79
CA GLN A 41 0.69 1.71 -4.86
C GLN A 41 -0.77 1.29 -5.11
N ARG A 42 -0.98 0.33 -6.02
CA ARG A 42 -2.30 -0.23 -6.29
C ARG A 42 -2.92 -0.88 -5.06
N VAL A 43 -2.16 -1.71 -4.34
CA VAL A 43 -2.65 -2.40 -3.14
C VAL A 43 -3.04 -1.39 -2.06
N VAL A 44 -2.19 -0.39 -1.80
CA VAL A 44 -2.47 0.66 -0.82
C VAL A 44 -3.70 1.48 -1.20
N ARG A 45 -3.83 1.89 -2.48
CA ARG A 45 -5.01 2.62 -2.96
C ARG A 45 -6.29 1.83 -2.73
N LEU A 46 -6.32 0.55 -3.10
CA LEU A 46 -7.50 -0.30 -2.92
C LEU A 46 -7.82 -0.53 -1.43
N LEU A 47 -6.81 -0.71 -0.58
CA LEU A 47 -7.04 -0.86 0.86
C LEU A 47 -7.55 0.44 1.49
N SER A 48 -7.15 1.61 0.98
CA SER A 48 -7.56 2.90 1.55
C SER A 48 -9.06 3.15 1.46
N GLU A 49 -9.76 2.42 0.58
CA GLU A 49 -11.21 2.46 0.46
C GLU A 49 -11.93 1.81 1.66
N VAL A 50 -11.25 0.94 2.43
CA VAL A 50 -11.88 0.05 3.42
C VAL A 50 -11.16 -0.05 4.77
N VAL A 51 -9.92 0.46 4.90
CA VAL A 51 -9.17 0.50 6.17
C VAL A 51 -8.43 1.83 6.37
N SER A 52 -8.23 2.24 7.62
CA SER A 52 -7.40 3.38 8.00
C SER A 52 -6.96 3.26 9.47
N PRO A 53 -5.67 3.46 9.82
CA PRO A 53 -4.55 3.77 8.94
C PRO A 53 -4.05 2.54 8.16
N ILE A 54 -3.20 2.77 7.14
CA ILE A 54 -2.47 1.71 6.44
C ILE A 54 -0.99 1.81 6.79
N VAL A 55 -0.40 0.67 7.19
CA VAL A 55 1.03 0.52 7.43
C VAL A 55 1.63 -0.36 6.34
N VAL A 56 2.62 0.16 5.61
CA VAL A 56 3.44 -0.61 4.68
C VAL A 56 4.71 -1.01 5.39
N VAL A 57 5.00 -2.31 5.44
CA VAL A 57 6.18 -2.87 6.10
C VAL A 57 7.23 -3.24 5.07
N ALA A 58 8.39 -2.60 5.14
CA ALA A 58 9.53 -2.86 4.27
C ALA A 58 10.57 -3.77 4.95
N ALA A 59 11.38 -4.47 4.16
CA ALA A 59 12.61 -5.05 4.70
C ALA A 59 13.63 -3.94 4.98
N GLU A 60 14.55 -4.17 5.92
CA GLU A 60 15.62 -3.24 6.21
C GLU A 60 16.43 -2.90 4.94
N GLY A 61 16.60 -1.60 4.66
CA GLY A 61 17.29 -1.10 3.48
C GLY A 61 16.52 -1.26 2.16
N GLN A 62 15.28 -1.76 2.17
CA GLN A 62 14.46 -1.85 0.97
C GLN A 62 13.94 -0.47 0.56
N THR A 63 14.29 -0.04 -0.66
CA THR A 63 13.68 1.13 -1.28
C THR A 63 12.27 0.80 -1.75
N LEU A 64 11.30 1.64 -1.38
CA LEU A 64 9.94 1.62 -1.89
C LEU A 64 9.69 2.86 -2.76
N PRO A 65 8.78 2.76 -3.75
CA PRO A 65 8.32 3.93 -4.49
C PRO A 65 7.51 4.85 -3.56
N GLU A 66 7.18 6.04 -4.06
CA GLU A 66 6.26 6.94 -3.36
C GLU A 66 4.92 6.23 -3.09
N LEU A 67 4.50 6.26 -1.83
CA LEU A 67 3.28 5.61 -1.35
C LEU A 67 2.12 6.60 -1.37
N PRO A 68 0.88 6.14 -1.63
CA PRO A 68 -0.31 6.98 -1.52
C PRO A 68 -0.40 7.74 -0.18
N ALA A 69 -0.95 8.95 -0.22
CA ALA A 69 -1.07 9.81 0.96
C ALA A 69 -1.80 9.12 2.13
N GLY A 70 -1.38 9.42 3.36
CA GLY A 70 -1.95 8.82 4.58
C GLY A 70 -1.41 7.43 4.92
N THR A 71 -0.42 6.94 4.18
CA THR A 71 0.27 5.67 4.48
C THR A 71 1.41 5.87 5.46
N LEU A 72 1.52 4.97 6.43
CA LEU A 72 2.64 4.89 7.37
C LEU A 72 3.65 3.86 6.85
N LEU A 73 4.94 4.19 6.92
CA LEU A 73 6.03 3.26 6.59
C LEU A 73 6.63 2.71 7.89
N ALA A 74 6.80 1.39 7.94
CA ALA A 74 7.41 0.66 9.05
C ALA A 74 8.50 -0.30 8.56
#